data_AF-A0A2K1IM64-F1
#
_entry.id   AF-A0A2K1IM64-F1
#
_cell.length_a   1.000
_cell.length_b   1.000
_cell.length_c   1.000
_cell.angle_alpha   90.00
_cell.angle_beta   90.00
_cell.angle_gamma   90.00
#
_symmetry.space_group_name_H-M   'P 1'
#
loop_
_entity.id
_entity.type
_entity.pdbx_description
1 polymer ?
#
loop_
_entity_poly.entity_id
_entity_poly.type
_entity_poly.pdbx_seq_one_letter_code
_entity_poly.pdbx_strand_id
1 'polypeptide(L)'
;MAAARGAFIDKSQSLNIHMDQPNFGKLTSLHFYTWTKGLKTGMYYLRSRAASDAIKFTMDQSSIKVRFIFSCAPSLHVKCRLELTFSSCSD
;
A
#
# COMPACT_ATOMS: atom_id res chain seq x y z
N MET A 1 -12.90 -19.89 6.88
CA MET A 1 -13.82 -19.77 5.72
C MET A 1 -13.31 -20.51 4.49
N ALA A 2 -12.18 -20.10 3.89
CA ALA A 2 -11.69 -20.68 2.63
C ALA A 2 -11.39 -22.20 2.69
N ALA A 3 -10.87 -22.69 3.82
CA ALA A 3 -10.60 -24.11 4.03
C ALA A 3 -11.89 -24.95 4.22
N ALA A 4 -12.90 -24.40 4.90
CA ALA A 4 -14.15 -25.11 5.17
C ALA A 4 -14.93 -25.43 3.90
N ARG A 5 -14.94 -24.51 2.92
CA ARG A 5 -15.54 -24.76 1.60
C ARG A 5 -14.65 -25.59 0.67
N GLY A 6 -13.37 -25.72 0.98
CA GLY A 6 -12.39 -26.44 0.14
C GLY A 6 -12.72 -27.93 -0.02
N ALA A 7 -13.44 -28.53 0.93
CA ALA A 7 -13.90 -29.91 0.86
C ALA A 7 -14.96 -30.16 -0.23
N PHE A 8 -15.69 -29.12 -0.65
CA PHE A 8 -16.75 -29.22 -1.67
C PHE A 8 -16.28 -28.75 -3.06
N ILE A 9 -14.98 -28.46 -3.22
CA ILE A 9 -14.40 -27.98 -4.47
C ILE A 9 -13.51 -29.09 -5.06
N ASP A 10 -13.93 -29.59 -6.21
CA ASP A 10 -13.26 -30.62 -7.01
C ASP A 10 -11.86 -30.17 -7.47
N LYS A 11 -11.74 -28.97 -8.03
CA LYS A 11 -10.46 -28.37 -8.44
C LYS A 11 -9.94 -27.45 -7.36
N SER A 12 -9.59 -26.22 -7.69
CA SER A 12 -9.11 -25.19 -6.78
C SER A 12 -9.95 -23.93 -6.92
N GLN A 13 -9.84 -23.05 -5.93
CA GLN A 13 -10.49 -21.73 -5.93
C GLN A 13 -9.45 -20.63 -6.12
N SER A 14 -9.82 -19.55 -6.80
CA SER A 14 -8.96 -18.37 -6.94
C SER A 14 -8.91 -17.58 -5.63
N LEU A 15 -7.83 -17.76 -4.86
CA LEU A 15 -7.65 -17.13 -3.55
C LEU A 15 -6.86 -15.83 -3.68
N ASN A 16 -7.57 -14.70 -3.76
CA ASN A 16 -6.95 -13.37 -3.70
C ASN A 16 -6.64 -12.99 -2.25
N ILE A 17 -5.41 -12.55 -1.99
CA ILE A 17 -4.95 -12.09 -0.68
C ILE A 17 -4.77 -10.57 -0.73
N HIS A 18 -5.39 -9.87 0.21
CA HIS A 18 -5.23 -8.43 0.37
C HIS A 18 -4.44 -8.16 1.65
N MET A 19 -3.31 -7.46 1.54
CA MET A 19 -2.43 -7.17 2.67
C MET A 19 -1.91 -5.75 2.55
N ASP A 20 -2.18 -4.91 3.54
CA ASP A 20 -1.83 -3.48 3.51
C ASP A 20 -0.31 -3.27 3.44
N GLN A 21 0.42 -3.80 4.43
CA GLN A 21 1.88 -3.76 4.48
C GLN A 21 2.45 -5.17 4.31
N PRO A 22 2.84 -5.56 3.06
CA PRO A 22 3.48 -6.84 2.83
C PRO A 22 4.87 -6.88 3.45
N ASN A 23 5.13 -7.89 4.27
CA ASN A 23 6.44 -8.19 4.82
C ASN A 23 6.74 -9.67 4.53
N PHE A 24 8.01 -10.01 4.31
CA PHE A 24 8.45 -11.38 4.07
C PHE A 24 7.97 -12.35 5.17
N GLY A 25 8.10 -11.97 6.45
CA GLY A 25 7.61 -12.81 7.56
C GLY A 25 6.10 -13.09 7.49
N LYS A 26 5.29 -12.09 7.11
CA LYS A 26 3.84 -12.25 6.96
C LYS A 26 3.51 -13.15 5.77
N LEU A 27 4.17 -12.98 4.64
CA LEU A 27 3.95 -13.80 3.44
C LEU A 27 4.33 -15.27 3.67
N THR A 28 5.45 -15.51 4.35
CA THR A 28 5.90 -16.85 4.71
C THR A 28 4.94 -17.52 5.68
N SER A 29 4.52 -16.81 6.75
CA SER A 29 3.52 -17.34 7.70
C SER A 29 2.17 -17.64 7.03
N LEU A 30 1.77 -16.82 6.06
CA LEU A 30 0.55 -17.03 5.28
C LEU A 30 0.63 -18.28 4.40
N HIS A 31 1.75 -18.50 3.70
CA HIS A 31 1.95 -19.70 2.91
C HIS A 31 1.92 -20.96 3.78
N PHE A 32 2.63 -20.97 4.90
CA PHE A 32 2.60 -22.11 5.84
C PHE A 32 1.21 -22.33 6.43
N TYR A 33 0.46 -21.28 6.72
CA TYR A 33 -0.92 -21.41 7.18
C TYR A 33 -1.82 -22.05 6.11
N THR A 34 -1.70 -21.65 4.84
CA THR A 34 -2.51 -22.25 3.77
C THR A 34 -2.15 -23.71 3.51
N TRP A 35 -0.87 -24.06 3.64
CA TRP A 35 -0.36 -25.41 3.50
C TRP A 35 -0.86 -26.33 4.62
N THR A 36 -0.71 -25.92 5.87
CA THR A 36 -1.19 -26.70 7.04
C THR A 36 -2.71 -26.88 7.05
N LYS A 37 -3.46 -25.98 6.42
CA LYS A 37 -4.92 -26.08 6.23
C LYS A 37 -5.34 -26.89 5.00
N GLY A 38 -4.39 -27.41 4.21
CA GLY A 38 -4.68 -28.25 3.05
C GLY A 38 -5.37 -27.52 1.88
N LEU A 39 -5.15 -26.20 1.76
CA LEU A 39 -5.69 -25.45 0.63
C LEU A 39 -4.90 -25.80 -0.65
N LYS A 40 -5.62 -26.16 -1.71
CA LYS A 40 -5.04 -26.47 -3.03
C LYS A 40 -4.35 -25.26 -3.68
N THR A 41 -4.80 -24.05 -3.34
CA THR A 41 -4.22 -22.78 -3.78
C THR A 41 -3.89 -21.93 -2.56
N GLY A 42 -2.60 -21.62 -2.36
CA GLY A 42 -2.14 -20.81 -1.22
C GLY A 42 -2.29 -19.31 -1.46
N MET A 43 -2.04 -18.84 -2.69
CA MET A 43 -2.17 -17.43 -3.07
C MET A 43 -2.31 -17.34 -4.59
N TYR A 44 -3.27 -16.53 -5.08
CA TYR A 44 -3.45 -16.28 -6.51
C TYR A 44 -2.87 -14.91 -6.91
N TYR A 45 -3.39 -13.84 -6.31
CA TYR A 45 -2.80 -12.51 -6.39
C TYR A 45 -2.64 -11.93 -4.99
N LEU A 46 -1.53 -11.24 -4.79
CA LEU A 46 -1.33 -10.35 -3.64
C LEU A 46 -1.72 -8.94 -4.06
N ARG A 47 -2.66 -8.34 -3.34
CA ARG A 47 -3.01 -6.93 -3.49
C ARG A 47 -2.54 -6.17 -2.27
N SER A 48 -1.53 -5.33 -2.46
CA SER A 48 -1.09 -4.37 -1.46
C SER A 48 -1.64 -2.99 -1.73
N ARG A 49 -1.90 -2.25 -0.66
CA ARG A 49 -2.14 -0.81 -0.73
C ARG A 49 -0.80 -0.12 -0.48
N ALA A 50 -0.60 1.05 -1.08
CA ALA A 50 0.60 1.83 -0.80
C ALA A 50 0.53 2.33 0.65
N ALA A 51 1.66 2.33 1.37
CA ALA A 51 1.73 2.82 2.75
C ALA A 51 1.26 4.28 2.89
N SER A 52 1.36 5.06 1.82
CA SER A 52 0.72 6.35 1.65
C SER A 52 -0.40 6.23 0.60
N ASP A 53 -1.64 6.07 1.03
CA ASP A 53 -2.79 6.31 0.15
C ASP A 53 -2.73 7.78 -0.27
N ALA A 54 -2.70 8.04 -1.58
CA ALA A 54 -2.78 9.40 -2.09
C ALA A 54 -4.07 10.05 -1.57
N ILE A 55 -3.95 11.20 -0.91
CA ILE A 55 -5.09 12.02 -0.53
C ILE A 55 -5.87 12.28 -1.81
N LYS A 56 -7.06 11.67 -1.91
CA LYS A 56 -7.95 11.87 -3.05
C LYS A 56 -8.48 13.28 -2.90
N PHE A 57 -7.82 14.24 -3.55
CA PHE A 57 -8.25 15.63 -3.59
C PHE A 57 -9.53 15.75 -4.43
N THR A 58 -10.66 15.38 -3.84
CA THR A 58 -11.97 15.74 -4.37
C THR A 58 -12.24 17.17 -3.94
N MET A 59 -11.87 18.12 -4.82
CA MET A 59 -12.33 19.52 -4.89
C MET A 59 -12.74 20.20 -3.57
N ASP A 60 -11.83 20.97 -2.96
CA ASP A 60 -11.81 22.46 -2.94
C ASP A 60 -10.76 22.87 -1.89
N GLN A 61 -9.55 23.21 -2.35
CA GLN A 61 -8.36 23.38 -1.51
C GLN A 61 -8.42 24.63 -0.63
N SER A 62 -9.41 25.49 -0.86
CA SER A 62 -9.63 26.78 -0.21
C SER A 62 -10.07 26.64 1.27
N SER A 63 -10.75 25.55 1.63
CA SER A 63 -11.25 25.30 3.01
C SER A 63 -10.24 24.62 3.94
N ILE A 64 -9.11 24.15 3.41
CA ILE A 64 -8.17 23.25 4.11
C ILE A 64 -7.13 24.02 4.93
N LYS A 65 -6.85 25.30 4.62
CA LYS A 65 -5.83 26.10 5.35
C LYS A 65 -6.24 26.52 6.76
N VAL A 66 -7.50 26.34 7.16
CA VAL A 66 -8.04 26.90 8.41
C VAL A 66 -7.91 25.96 9.62
N ARG A 67 -7.32 24.76 9.47
CA ARG A 67 -7.13 23.82 10.59
C ARG A 67 -5.67 23.45 10.89
N PHE A 68 -4.75 24.39 10.75
CA PHE A 68 -3.48 24.32 11.47
C PHE A 68 -3.38 25.51 12.43
N ILE A 69 -4.12 25.44 13.53
CA ILE A 69 -3.77 26.20 14.73
C ILE A 69 -2.64 25.41 15.40
N PHE A 70 -1.42 25.64 14.94
CA PHE A 70 -0.25 25.50 15.80
C PHE A 70 0.39 26.87 15.90
N SER A 71 -0.10 27.63 16.88
CA SER A 71 0.52 28.86 17.34
C SER A 71 1.91 28.51 17.89
N CYS A 72 2.96 28.77 17.11
CA CYS A 72 4.20 29.40 17.55
C CYS A 72 5.10 29.63 16.32
N ALA A 73 5.05 30.81 15.71
CA ALA A 73 6.16 31.31 14.90
C ALA A 73 7.15 32.05 15.82
N PRO A 74 8.36 32.47 15.40
CA PRO A 74 9.05 32.28 14.10
C PRO A 74 10.51 31.78 14.28
N SER A 75 11.18 31.33 13.20
CA SER A 75 12.59 31.64 12.91
C SER A 75 13.19 30.76 11.80
N LEU A 76 13.81 31.44 10.83
CA LEU A 76 14.83 30.98 9.87
C LEU A 76 14.45 30.07 8.68
N HIS A 77 14.11 30.75 7.58
CA HIS A 77 14.91 30.76 6.35
C HIS A 77 15.59 29.43 5.91
N VAL A 78 14.93 28.66 5.03
CA VAL A 78 15.64 27.83 4.04
C VAL A 78 14.97 28.01 2.68
N LYS A 79 15.56 28.90 1.89
CA LYS A 79 15.31 29.07 0.47
C LYS A 79 16.05 27.95 -0.26
N CYS A 80 15.46 26.77 -0.40
CA CYS A 80 16.02 25.74 -1.28
C CYS A 80 15.53 26.01 -2.70
N ARG A 81 16.35 26.79 -3.40
CA ARG A 81 16.22 27.21 -4.79
C ARG A 81 16.04 25.99 -5.70
N LEU A 82 14.96 26.05 -6.47
CA LEU A 82 14.67 25.23 -7.63
C LEU A 82 15.69 25.57 -8.73
N GLU A 83 16.63 24.67 -9.03
CA GLU A 83 17.41 24.70 -10.27
C GLU A 83 17.02 23.45 -11.08
N LEU A 84 16.01 23.64 -11.93
CA LEU A 84 15.75 22.83 -13.10
C LEU A 84 16.74 23.27 -14.18
N THR A 85 17.81 22.53 -14.40
CA THR A 85 18.56 22.60 -15.67
C THR A 85 18.37 21.29 -16.43
N PHE A 86 17.52 21.41 -17.44
CA PHE A 86 17.31 20.46 -18.52
C PHE A 86 18.31 20.80 -19.64
N SER A 87 19.37 20.00 -19.80
CA SER A 87 20.29 19.95 -20.95
C SER A 87 21.46 19.06 -20.56
N SER A 88 21.94 18.07 -21.31
CA SER A 88 21.65 17.59 -22.67
C SER A 88 22.56 16.37 -22.86
N CYS A 89 22.10 15.40 -23.65
CA CYS A 89 22.84 14.43 -24.48
C CYS A 89 24.28 13.98 -24.16
N SER A 90 24.44 12.65 -24.19
CA SER A 90 25.61 11.86 -24.65
C SER A 90 26.99 12.14 -24.06
N ASP A 91 27.51 11.20 -23.27
CA ASP A 91 28.33 10.07 -23.74
C ASP A 91 28.23 8.88 -22.77
#